data_AF-A0A6P5MR69-F1
#
_entry.id   AF-A0A6P5MR69-F1
#
_cell.length_a   1.000
_cell.length_b   1.000
_cell.length_c   1.000
_cell.angle_alpha   90.00
_cell.angle_beta   90.00
_cell.angle_gamma   90.00
#
_symmetry.space_group_name_H-M   'P 1'
#
loop_
_entity.id
_entity.type
_entity.pdbx_description
1 polymer ?
#
loop_
_entity_poly.entity_id
_entity_poly.type
_entity_poly.pdbx_seq_one_letter_code
_entity_poly.pdbx_strand_id
1 'polypeptide(L)'
;MATNDSNRVGLVISTTESIRVFLSGASQDPNLSHHLRHTSADLLSQSELSYEPLRSVWMASDPSTRPELTQLFSGTRFVFSSPKPRQKSEELKSRLKKLQDLAERKAYQELVKDIAPKKEVEEPFSSYKDQLGFGLHVVVTMFTGYLVGYAAFRALFNHSPAMNAAGGILGLVVAMLVETFLFIIRSSNLDASKTRSSQTPKSAFSASSLKKNQ
;
A
#
# COMPACT_ATOMS: atom_id res chain seq x y z
N MET A 1 -18.63 8.98 25.47
CA MET A 1 -19.95 8.30 25.41
C MET A 1 -20.45 8.39 23.98
N ALA A 2 -20.43 7.29 23.23
CA ALA A 2 -20.98 7.25 21.88
C ALA A 2 -22.51 7.19 22.01
N THR A 3 -23.19 8.27 21.66
CA THR A 3 -24.65 8.31 21.58
C THR A 3 -25.11 7.38 20.46
N ASN A 4 -26.12 6.55 20.73
CA ASN A 4 -26.72 5.62 19.77
C ASN A 4 -27.37 6.40 18.60
N ASP A 5 -26.58 6.79 17.60
CA ASP A 5 -27.02 7.52 16.39
C ASP A 5 -27.74 6.64 15.35
N SER A 6 -28.05 5.37 15.68
CA SER A 6 -28.45 4.37 14.68
C SER A 6 -29.89 4.50 14.18
N ASN A 7 -30.65 5.54 14.55
CA ASN A 7 -32.03 5.73 14.10
C ASN A 7 -32.38 7.15 13.62
N ARG A 8 -31.37 7.99 13.35
CA ARG A 8 -31.59 9.33 12.78
C ARG A 8 -31.76 9.22 11.27
N VAL A 9 -33.01 9.11 10.84
CA VAL A 9 -33.37 9.14 9.42
C VAL A 9 -33.66 10.59 9.03
N GLY A 10 -32.88 11.14 8.09
CA GLY A 10 -33.12 12.47 7.54
C GLY A 10 -32.13 13.55 7.98
N LEU A 11 -32.41 14.79 7.58
CA LEU A 11 -31.56 15.96 7.83
C LEU A 11 -31.68 16.41 9.29
N VAL A 12 -30.58 16.39 10.03
CA VAL A 12 -30.52 16.86 11.41
C VAL A 12 -29.78 18.19 11.48
N ILE A 13 -30.33 19.14 12.22
CA ILE A 13 -29.79 20.50 12.39
C ILE A 13 -29.58 20.82 13.87
N SER A 14 -28.60 21.67 14.15
CA SER A 14 -28.42 22.22 15.50
C SER A 14 -29.47 23.27 15.82
N THR A 15 -29.98 23.24 17.05
CA THR A 15 -30.95 24.23 17.52
C THR A 15 -30.28 25.58 17.72
N THR A 16 -30.79 26.60 17.05
CA THR A 16 -30.34 28.00 17.16
C THR A 16 -31.43 28.83 17.83
N GLU A 17 -31.09 30.00 18.36
CA GLU A 17 -32.05 30.86 19.07
C GLU A 17 -33.27 31.25 18.21
N SER A 18 -33.06 31.53 16.92
CA SER A 18 -34.14 31.77 15.95
C SER A 18 -35.18 30.64 15.92
N ILE A 19 -34.71 29.39 15.95
CA ILE A 19 -35.55 28.19 15.96
C ILE A 19 -36.25 28.05 17.31
N ARG A 20 -35.57 28.35 18.43
CA ARG A 20 -36.19 28.30 19.78
C ARG A 20 -37.32 29.30 19.91
N VAL A 21 -37.10 30.54 19.47
CA VAL A 21 -38.13 31.59 19.49
C VAL A 21 -39.32 31.17 18.62
N PHE A 22 -39.07 30.69 17.40
CA PHE A 22 -40.13 30.20 16.51
C PHE A 22 -40.94 29.05 17.12
N LEU A 23 -40.27 28.02 17.64
CA LEU A 23 -40.95 26.86 18.25
C LEU A 23 -41.71 27.23 19.52
N SER A 24 -41.20 28.18 20.32
CA SER A 24 -41.88 28.70 21.51
C SER A 24 -43.19 29.39 21.14
N GLY A 25 -43.20 30.24 20.12
CA GLY A 25 -44.41 30.85 19.58
C GLY A 25 -45.37 29.81 19.01
N ALA A 26 -44.87 28.86 18.21
CA ALA A 26 -45.67 27.80 17.61
C ALA A 26 -46.33 26.88 18.66
N SER A 27 -45.69 26.65 19.81
CA SER A 27 -46.27 25.86 20.92
C SER A 27 -47.49 26.52 21.57
N GLN A 28 -47.58 27.85 21.52
CA GLN A 28 -48.64 28.64 22.16
C GLN A 28 -49.71 29.12 21.16
N ASP A 29 -49.51 28.89 19.87
CA ASP A 29 -50.41 29.37 18.82
C ASP A 29 -51.72 28.57 18.79
N PRO A 30 -52.88 29.23 19.02
CA PRO A 30 -54.18 28.57 18.99
C PRO A 30 -54.57 28.05 17.60
N ASN A 31 -54.03 28.65 16.52
CA ASN A 31 -54.38 28.31 15.14
C ASN A 31 -53.70 27.03 14.64
N LEU A 32 -52.59 26.63 15.28
CA LEU A 32 -51.90 25.37 15.00
C LEU A 32 -52.67 24.17 15.57
N SER A 33 -52.56 23.02 14.92
CA SER A 33 -53.17 21.79 15.43
C SER A 33 -52.54 21.38 16.77
N HIS A 34 -53.33 20.73 17.63
CA HIS A 34 -52.86 20.28 18.96
C HIS A 34 -51.61 19.39 18.85
N HIS A 35 -51.54 18.53 17.84
CA HIS A 35 -50.37 17.68 17.56
C HIS A 35 -49.12 18.50 17.26
N LEU A 36 -49.22 19.54 16.42
CA LEU A 36 -48.08 20.39 16.05
C LEU A 36 -47.62 21.29 17.20
N ARG A 37 -48.54 21.75 18.06
CA ARG A 37 -48.19 22.45 19.30
C ARG A 37 -47.37 21.57 20.23
N HIS A 38 -47.83 20.32 20.45
CA HIS A 38 -47.11 19.35 21.26
C HIS A 38 -45.73 19.01 20.66
N THR A 39 -45.68 18.76 19.34
CA THR A 39 -44.41 18.51 18.64
C THR A 39 -43.45 19.69 18.79
N SER A 40 -43.95 20.93 18.74
CA SER A 40 -43.12 22.13 18.95
C SER A 40 -42.56 22.20 20.37
N ALA A 41 -43.37 21.88 21.39
CA ALA A 41 -42.93 21.79 22.78
C ALA A 41 -41.86 20.69 22.99
N ASP A 42 -42.05 19.53 22.36
CA ASP A 42 -41.08 18.43 22.42
C ASP A 42 -39.75 18.83 21.76
N LEU A 43 -39.80 19.52 20.60
CA LEU A 43 -38.62 19.99 19.88
C LEU A 43 -37.84 21.05 20.66
N LEU A 44 -38.49 21.92 21.44
CA LEU A 44 -37.80 22.92 22.27
C LEU A 44 -36.82 22.30 23.28
N SER A 45 -37.15 21.11 23.79
CA SER A 45 -36.33 20.40 24.76
C SER A 45 -35.03 19.80 24.17
N GLN A 46 -34.93 19.70 22.84
CA GLN A 46 -33.84 19.04 22.16
C GLN A 46 -32.76 20.06 21.72
N SER A 47 -31.49 19.63 21.72
CA SER A 47 -30.36 20.43 21.19
C SER A 47 -30.14 20.21 19.69
N GLU A 48 -30.55 19.06 19.17
CA GLU A 48 -30.43 18.64 17.77
C GLU A 48 -31.80 18.18 17.28
N LEU A 49 -32.23 18.69 16.12
CA LEU A 49 -33.60 18.54 15.64
C LEU A 49 -33.62 17.87 14.27
N SER A 50 -34.60 17.01 14.05
CA SER A 50 -34.92 16.53 12.69
C SER A 50 -35.64 17.62 11.91
N TYR A 51 -35.25 17.84 10.66
CA TYR A 51 -35.82 18.85 9.78
C TYR A 51 -37.29 18.60 9.44
N GLU A 52 -37.73 17.34 9.37
CA GLU A 52 -39.08 16.97 8.98
C GLU A 52 -40.18 17.55 9.90
N PRO A 53 -40.16 17.30 11.23
CA PRO A 53 -41.14 17.87 12.14
C PRO A 53 -41.02 19.39 12.28
N LEU A 54 -39.82 19.98 12.11
CA LEU A 54 -39.68 21.44 12.07
C LEU A 54 -40.34 22.03 10.82
N ARG A 55 -40.18 21.38 9.67
CA ARG A 55 -40.80 21.78 8.40
C ARG A 55 -42.31 21.68 8.48
N SER A 56 -42.87 20.65 9.11
CA SER A 56 -44.33 20.50 9.23
C SER A 56 -44.95 21.63 10.06
N VAL A 57 -44.30 22.01 11.16
CA VAL A 57 -44.70 23.16 11.97
C VAL A 57 -44.60 24.45 11.16
N TRP A 58 -43.48 24.69 10.47
CA TRP A 58 -43.29 25.88 9.64
C TRP A 58 -44.28 26.00 8.48
N MET A 59 -44.64 24.88 7.84
CA MET A 59 -45.65 24.88 6.77
C MET A 59 -47.07 25.15 7.28
N ALA A 60 -47.35 24.78 8.53
CA ALA A 60 -48.67 24.97 9.14
C ALA A 60 -48.85 26.34 9.82
N SER A 61 -47.77 27.08 10.07
CA SER A 61 -47.82 28.45 10.59
C SER A 61 -48.43 29.41 9.56
N ASP A 62 -49.11 30.46 10.04
CA ASP A 62 -49.72 31.49 9.20
C ASP A 62 -48.65 32.20 8.33
N PRO A 63 -48.82 32.23 6.99
CA PRO A 63 -47.89 32.88 6.07
C PRO A 63 -47.56 34.34 6.42
N SER A 64 -48.48 35.04 7.09
CA SER A 64 -48.33 36.46 7.45
C SER A 64 -47.40 36.70 8.63
N THR A 65 -47.27 35.72 9.52
CA THR A 65 -46.48 35.81 10.76
C THR A 65 -45.26 34.88 10.76
N ARG A 66 -45.15 34.02 9.74
CA ARG A 66 -44.10 33.02 9.60
C ARG A 66 -42.73 33.65 9.27
N PRO A 67 -41.64 33.27 9.96
CA PRO A 67 -40.30 33.75 9.64
C PRO A 67 -39.78 33.20 8.31
N GLU A 68 -38.93 33.97 7.64
CA GLU A 68 -38.26 33.54 6.42
C GLU A 68 -37.34 32.34 6.70
N LEU A 69 -37.32 31.33 5.82
CA LEU A 69 -36.49 30.12 6.00
C LEU A 69 -35.00 30.44 6.14
N THR A 70 -34.52 31.38 5.33
CA THR A 70 -33.12 31.82 5.33
C THR A 70 -32.73 32.41 6.68
N GLN A 71 -33.59 33.22 7.27
CA GLN A 71 -33.41 33.81 8.59
C GLN A 71 -33.56 32.78 9.71
N LEU A 72 -34.53 31.87 9.59
CA LEU A 72 -34.78 30.81 10.57
C LEU A 72 -33.58 29.86 10.68
N PHE A 73 -33.01 29.47 9.53
CA PHE A 73 -31.86 28.57 9.45
C PHE A 73 -30.50 29.27 9.49
N SER A 74 -30.48 30.60 9.61
CA SER A 74 -29.22 31.35 9.71
C SER A 74 -28.42 30.92 10.95
N GLY A 75 -27.15 30.57 10.73
CA GLY A 75 -26.25 30.09 11.80
C GLY A 75 -26.48 28.64 12.22
N THR A 76 -27.39 27.90 11.57
CA THR A 76 -27.59 26.47 11.87
C THR A 76 -26.47 25.61 11.29
N ARG A 77 -26.09 24.57 12.04
CA ARG A 77 -25.11 23.57 11.62
C ARG A 77 -25.81 22.26 11.31
N PHE A 78 -25.49 21.67 10.16
CA PHE A 78 -25.92 20.32 9.82
C PHE A 78 -25.14 19.30 10.64
N VAL A 79 -25.86 18.41 11.32
CA VAL A 79 -25.28 17.30 12.07
C VAL A 79 -25.31 16.06 11.16
N PHE A 80 -24.18 15.80 10.52
CA PHE A 80 -24.00 14.60 9.71
C PHE A 80 -23.49 13.46 10.58
N SER A 81 -24.20 12.34 10.59
CA SER A 81 -23.67 11.09 11.12
C SER A 81 -22.67 10.52 10.11
N SER A 82 -21.46 10.21 10.57
CA SER A 82 -20.50 9.52 9.71
C SER A 82 -21.05 8.12 9.42
N PRO A 83 -21.07 7.68 8.14
CA PRO A 83 -21.52 6.33 7.82
C PRO A 83 -20.71 5.31 8.63
N LYS A 84 -21.36 4.22 9.04
CA LYS A 84 -20.72 3.17 9.83
C LYS A 84 -19.42 2.74 9.13
N PRO A 85 -18.26 2.78 9.83
CA PRO A 85 -16.99 2.37 9.24
C PRO A 85 -17.10 0.98 8.64
N ARG A 86 -16.64 0.83 7.40
CA ARG A 86 -16.73 -0.44 6.67
C ARG A 86 -15.95 -1.50 7.45
N GLN A 87 -16.60 -2.62 7.77
CA GLN A 87 -15.92 -3.74 8.41
C GLN A 87 -14.90 -4.33 7.43
N LYS A 88 -13.63 -4.42 7.84
CA LYS A 88 -12.56 -5.04 7.04
C LYS A 88 -12.68 -6.55 7.15
N SER A 89 -12.53 -7.27 6.04
CA SER A 89 -12.50 -8.74 6.05
C SER A 89 -11.29 -9.29 6.83
N GLU A 90 -11.42 -10.49 7.37
CA GLU A 90 -10.35 -11.15 8.14
C GLU A 90 -9.07 -11.34 7.31
N GLU A 91 -9.21 -11.65 6.01
CA GLU A 91 -8.08 -11.74 5.09
C GLU A 91 -7.33 -10.41 4.93
N LEU A 92 -8.05 -9.29 4.87
CA LEU A 92 -7.41 -7.97 4.75
C LEU A 92 -6.69 -7.59 6.03
N LYS A 93 -7.26 -7.94 7.20
CA LYS A 93 -6.60 -7.71 8.50
C LYS A 93 -5.30 -8.52 8.61
N SER A 94 -5.32 -9.80 8.23
CA SER A 94 -4.13 -10.65 8.29
C SER A 94 -3.04 -10.16 7.32
N ARG A 95 -3.41 -9.73 6.11
CA ARG A 95 -2.47 -9.11 5.17
C ARG A 95 -1.86 -7.80 5.70
N LEU A 96 -2.68 -6.92 6.27
CA LEU A 96 -2.19 -5.68 6.87
C LEU A 96 -1.23 -5.94 8.03
N LYS A 97 -1.56 -6.92 8.89
CA LYS A 97 -0.67 -7.34 9.98
C LYS A 97 0.67 -7.86 9.45
N LYS A 98 0.65 -8.72 8.42
CA LYS A 98 1.87 -9.22 7.79
C LYS A 98 2.73 -8.09 7.20
N LEU A 99 2.11 -7.10 6.55
CA LEU A 99 2.83 -5.95 6.00
C LEU A 99 3.43 -5.07 7.11
N GLN A 100 2.70 -4.89 8.20
CA GLN A 100 3.19 -4.18 9.38
C GLN A 100 4.39 -4.91 10.01
N ASP A 101 4.30 -6.22 10.24
CA ASP A 101 5.40 -7.02 10.79
C ASP A 101 6.66 -6.93 9.91
N LEU A 102 6.50 -6.90 8.58
CA LEU A 102 7.62 -6.72 7.64
C LEU A 102 8.24 -5.32 7.74
N ALA A 103 7.42 -4.28 7.86
CA ALA A 103 7.89 -2.92 8.03
C ALA A 103 8.65 -2.74 9.36
N GLU A 104 8.14 -3.31 10.45
CA GLU A 104 8.80 -3.30 11.76
C GLU A 104 10.14 -4.03 11.73
N ARG A 105 10.20 -5.21 11.09
CA ARG A 105 11.46 -5.94 10.91
C ARG A 105 12.47 -5.14 10.10
N LYS A 106 12.03 -4.44 9.05
CA LYS A 106 12.91 -3.58 8.25
C LYS A 106 13.46 -2.41 9.06
N ALA A 107 12.60 -1.74 9.84
CA ALA A 107 13.02 -0.67 10.73
C ALA A 107 14.02 -1.16 11.79
N TYR A 108 13.77 -2.34 12.38
CA TYR A 108 14.72 -2.97 13.30
C TYR A 108 16.07 -3.27 12.64
N GLN A 109 16.07 -3.79 11.40
CA GLN A 109 17.29 -4.04 10.64
C GLN A 109 18.08 -2.75 10.38
N GLU A 110 17.39 -1.64 10.11
CA GLU A 110 18.02 -0.34 9.92
C GLU A 110 18.69 0.17 11.21
N LEU A 111 18.03 0.01 12.36
CA LEU A 111 18.59 0.38 13.66
C LEU A 111 19.85 -0.43 14.02
N VAL A 112 19.88 -1.71 13.64
CA VAL A 112 21.00 -2.62 13.97
C VAL A 112 22.07 -2.65 12.88
N LYS A 113 21.87 -1.93 11.77
CA LYS A 113 22.74 -1.94 10.59
C LYS A 113 24.21 -1.62 10.90
N ASP A 114 24.46 -0.73 11.85
CA ASP A 114 25.81 -0.27 12.18
C ASP A 114 26.52 -1.15 13.23
N ILE A 115 25.76 -2.03 13.90
CA ILE A 115 26.26 -2.90 14.97
C ILE A 115 26.39 -4.34 14.47
N ALA A 116 25.45 -4.81 13.67
CA ALA A 116 25.50 -6.16 13.11
C ALA A 116 26.45 -6.23 11.91
N PRO A 117 27.20 -7.34 11.75
CA PRO A 117 27.98 -7.57 10.54
C PRO A 117 27.03 -7.55 9.34
N LYS A 118 27.39 -6.78 8.30
CA LYS A 118 26.63 -6.69 7.05
C LYS A 118 26.40 -8.10 6.53
N LYS A 119 25.13 -8.55 6.55
CA LYS A 119 24.73 -9.73 5.82
C LYS A 119 24.73 -9.33 4.35
N GLU A 120 25.76 -9.72 3.62
CA GLU A 120 25.69 -9.76 2.16
C GLU A 120 24.58 -10.76 1.82
N VAL A 121 23.40 -10.23 1.52
CA VAL A 121 22.32 -11.03 0.97
C VAL A 121 22.73 -11.29 -0.47
N GLU A 122 23.53 -12.33 -0.67
CA GLU A 122 23.86 -12.85 -2.00
C GLU A 122 22.59 -13.47 -2.58
N GLU A 123 21.74 -12.63 -3.17
CA GLU A 123 20.65 -13.10 -4.02
C GLU A 123 21.27 -13.75 -5.26
N PRO A 124 21.05 -15.06 -5.49
CA PRO A 124 21.48 -15.68 -6.72
C PRO A 124 20.67 -15.04 -7.86
N PHE A 125 21.39 -14.34 -8.76
CA PHE A 125 20.89 -13.79 -10.03
C PHE A 125 19.97 -12.53 -9.99
N SER A 126 20.05 -11.67 -8.98
CA SER A 126 19.18 -10.47 -8.91
C SER A 126 19.88 -9.12 -9.16
N SER A 127 21.20 -9.11 -9.33
CA SER A 127 21.88 -7.87 -9.72
C SER A 127 21.66 -7.64 -11.23
N TYR A 128 20.84 -6.66 -11.60
CA TYR A 128 20.63 -6.21 -12.99
C TYR A 128 21.97 -6.01 -13.75
N LYS A 129 23.04 -5.65 -13.02
CA LYS A 129 24.41 -5.53 -13.55
C LYS A 129 25.01 -6.86 -13.98
N ASP A 130 24.70 -7.95 -13.27
CA ASP A 130 25.21 -9.29 -13.61
C ASP A 130 24.44 -9.88 -14.80
N GLN A 131 23.14 -9.59 -14.91
CA GLN A 131 22.33 -10.01 -16.08
C GLN A 131 22.74 -9.25 -17.35
N LEU A 132 22.98 -7.94 -17.26
CA LEU A 132 23.51 -7.15 -18.39
C LEU A 132 24.94 -7.55 -18.75
N GLY A 133 25.80 -7.75 -17.75
CA GLY A 133 27.19 -8.16 -17.96
C GLY A 133 27.28 -9.53 -18.63
N PHE A 134 26.44 -10.47 -18.23
CA PHE A 134 26.36 -11.79 -18.86
C PHE A 134 25.88 -11.70 -20.31
N GLY A 135 24.80 -10.97 -20.60
CA GLY A 135 24.31 -10.80 -21.97
C GLY A 135 25.34 -10.12 -22.88
N LEU A 136 26.02 -9.08 -22.39
CA LEU A 136 27.07 -8.39 -23.13
C LEU A 136 28.28 -9.30 -23.39
N HIS A 137 28.68 -10.10 -22.40
CA HIS A 137 29.77 -11.08 -22.54
C HIS A 137 29.48 -12.07 -23.68
N VAL A 138 28.27 -12.65 -23.69
CA VAL A 138 27.84 -13.60 -24.72
C VAL A 138 27.85 -12.95 -26.11
N VAL A 139 27.38 -11.70 -26.25
CA VAL A 139 27.41 -10.99 -27.54
C VAL A 139 28.84 -10.77 -28.03
N VAL A 140 29.76 -10.36 -27.15
CA VAL A 140 31.16 -10.11 -27.49
C VAL A 140 31.88 -11.41 -27.87
N THR A 141 31.65 -12.51 -27.15
CA THR A 141 32.28 -13.81 -27.45
C THR A 141 31.73 -14.39 -28.75
N MET A 142 30.42 -14.26 -29.02
CA MET A 142 29.83 -14.62 -30.32
C MET A 142 30.44 -13.83 -31.47
N PHE A 143 30.49 -12.50 -31.35
CA PHE A 143 31.06 -11.64 -32.39
C PHE A 143 32.51 -12.00 -32.70
N THR A 144 33.30 -12.24 -31.65
CA THR A 144 34.70 -12.64 -31.76
C THR A 144 34.82 -14.03 -32.42
N GLY A 145 34.00 -14.99 -32.01
CA GLY A 145 33.94 -16.34 -32.61
C GLY A 145 33.61 -16.31 -34.10
N TYR A 146 32.67 -15.46 -34.51
CA TYR A 146 32.34 -15.26 -35.93
C TYR A 146 33.53 -14.71 -36.72
N LEU A 147 34.18 -13.65 -36.22
CA LEU A 147 35.33 -13.04 -36.89
C LEU A 147 36.50 -14.01 -37.03
N VAL A 148 36.80 -14.77 -35.97
CA VAL A 148 37.87 -15.78 -35.97
C VAL A 148 37.55 -16.91 -36.95
N GLY A 149 36.32 -17.44 -36.92
CA GLY A 149 35.89 -18.48 -37.87
C GLY A 149 35.91 -18.00 -39.32
N TYR A 150 35.45 -16.77 -39.56
CA TYR A 150 35.47 -16.13 -40.87
C TYR A 150 36.90 -15.93 -41.38
N ALA A 151 37.81 -15.45 -40.53
CA ALA A 151 39.22 -15.25 -40.87
C ALA A 151 39.95 -16.58 -41.12
N ALA A 152 39.68 -17.61 -40.31
CA ALA A 152 40.26 -18.94 -40.48
C ALA A 152 39.85 -19.58 -41.82
N PHE A 153 38.56 -19.53 -42.17
CA PHE A 153 38.09 -20.05 -43.46
C PHE A 153 38.51 -19.19 -44.63
N ARG A 154 38.64 -17.86 -44.45
CA ARG A 154 39.21 -16.98 -45.46
C ARG A 154 40.68 -17.33 -45.76
N ALA A 155 41.45 -17.68 -44.74
CA ALA A 155 42.83 -18.12 -44.92
C ALA A 155 42.93 -19.49 -45.60
N LEU A 156 41.99 -20.40 -45.30
CA LEU A 156 42.02 -21.79 -45.78
C LEU A 156 41.39 -21.95 -47.19
N PHE A 157 40.33 -21.19 -47.48
CA PHE A 157 39.56 -21.23 -48.72
C PHE A 157 39.52 -19.84 -49.36
N ASN A 158 40.69 -19.36 -49.78
CA ASN A 158 40.78 -18.12 -50.53
C ASN A 158 39.98 -18.26 -51.83
N HIS A 159 38.94 -17.42 -52.02
CA HIS A 159 38.13 -17.17 -53.23
C HIS A 159 36.61 -17.42 -53.16
N SER A 160 36.03 -17.93 -52.06
CA SER A 160 34.55 -18.04 -51.94
C SER A 160 34.00 -17.26 -50.74
N PRO A 161 33.30 -16.13 -50.96
CA PRO A 161 32.61 -15.40 -49.90
C PRO A 161 31.64 -16.27 -49.10
N ALA A 162 31.01 -17.25 -49.75
CA ALA A 162 30.09 -18.19 -49.12
C ALA A 162 30.80 -19.12 -48.13
N MET A 163 32.00 -19.61 -48.46
CA MET A 163 32.78 -20.48 -47.57
C MET A 163 33.31 -19.72 -46.36
N ASN A 164 33.68 -18.45 -46.51
CA ASN A 164 34.11 -17.62 -45.39
C ASN A 164 32.94 -17.36 -44.41
N ALA A 165 31.74 -17.08 -44.94
CA ALA A 165 30.54 -16.93 -44.14
C ALA A 165 30.18 -18.23 -43.40
N ALA A 166 30.30 -19.39 -44.07
CA ALA A 166 30.11 -20.70 -43.44
C ALA A 166 31.12 -20.94 -42.30
N GLY A 167 32.38 -20.54 -42.47
CA GLY A 167 33.39 -20.57 -41.41
C GLY A 167 33.05 -19.68 -40.22
N GLY A 168 32.50 -18.50 -40.46
CA GLY A 168 32.01 -17.62 -39.39
C GLY A 168 30.85 -18.24 -38.60
N ILE A 169 29.90 -18.88 -39.28
CA ILE A 169 28.79 -19.60 -38.63
C ILE A 169 29.32 -20.79 -37.81
N LEU A 170 30.27 -21.56 -38.35
CA LEU A 170 30.91 -22.65 -37.61
C LEU A 170 31.67 -22.11 -36.37
N GLY A 171 32.37 -20.99 -36.52
CA GLY A 171 33.02 -20.28 -35.42
C GLY A 171 32.05 -19.83 -34.32
N LEU A 172 30.85 -19.38 -34.70
CA LEU A 172 29.77 -19.06 -33.74
C LEU A 172 29.33 -20.29 -32.94
N VAL A 173 29.13 -21.42 -33.59
CA VAL A 173 28.71 -22.66 -32.92
C VAL A 173 29.78 -23.14 -31.93
N VAL A 174 31.05 -23.10 -32.33
CA VAL A 174 32.17 -23.48 -31.45
C VAL A 174 32.29 -22.50 -30.28
N ALA A 175 32.20 -21.20 -30.52
CA ALA A 175 32.23 -20.20 -29.45
C ALA A 175 31.07 -20.38 -28.46
N MET A 176 29.86 -20.70 -28.95
CA MET A 176 28.69 -21.01 -28.12
C MET A 176 28.92 -22.22 -27.21
N LEU A 177 29.53 -23.29 -27.73
CA LEU A 177 29.87 -24.47 -26.93
C LEU A 177 30.88 -24.12 -25.84
N VAL A 178 31.97 -23.41 -26.19
CA VAL A 178 33.00 -22.99 -25.24
C VAL A 178 32.42 -22.10 -24.14
N GLU A 179 31.62 -21.11 -24.51
CA GLU A 179 30.92 -20.22 -23.56
C GLU A 179 30.03 -21.01 -22.60
N THR A 180 29.28 -21.99 -23.11
CA THR A 180 28.41 -22.84 -22.29
C THR A 180 29.22 -23.69 -21.30
N PHE A 181 30.34 -24.27 -21.74
CA PHE A 181 31.23 -25.02 -20.85
C PHE A 181 31.86 -24.12 -19.77
N LEU A 182 32.35 -22.94 -20.14
CA LEU A 182 32.91 -21.98 -19.20
C LEU A 182 31.86 -21.48 -18.20
N PHE A 183 30.62 -21.26 -18.65
CA PHE A 183 29.50 -20.90 -17.80
C PHE A 183 29.22 -21.98 -16.76
N ILE A 184 29.17 -23.25 -17.17
CA ILE A 184 28.95 -24.39 -16.26
C ILE A 184 30.08 -24.47 -15.22
N ILE A 185 31.35 -24.35 -15.64
CA ILE A 185 32.50 -24.39 -14.73
C ILE A 185 32.48 -23.21 -13.75
N ARG A 186 32.19 -22.01 -14.24
CA ARG A 186 32.11 -20.81 -13.40
C ARG A 186 30.98 -20.91 -12.39
N SER A 187 29.79 -21.36 -12.82
CA SER A 187 28.65 -21.59 -11.95
C SER A 187 28.98 -22.65 -10.89
N SER A 188 29.59 -23.75 -11.28
CA SER A 188 29.98 -24.85 -10.39
C SER A 188 31.04 -24.43 -9.35
N ASN A 189 32.02 -23.62 -9.74
CA ASN A 189 33.01 -23.07 -8.81
C ASN A 189 32.42 -22.07 -7.81
N LEU A 190 31.46 -21.24 -8.25
CA LEU A 190 30.72 -20.36 -7.34
C LEU A 190 29.98 -21.19 -6.29
N ASP A 191 29.30 -22.27 -6.71
CA ASP A 191 28.63 -23.19 -5.79
C ASP A 191 29.61 -23.90 -4.84
N ALA A 192 30.78 -24.35 -5.32
CA ALA A 192 31.79 -25.00 -4.47
C ALA A 192 32.45 -24.05 -3.46
N SER A 193 32.72 -22.80 -3.87
CA SER A 193 33.30 -21.77 -2.99
C SER A 193 32.33 -21.38 -1.85
N LYS A 194 31.02 -21.41 -2.13
CA LYS A 194 29.93 -21.18 -1.17
C LYS A 194 29.88 -22.27 -0.08
N THR A 195 30.11 -23.53 -0.44
CA THR A 195 30.16 -24.64 0.52
C THR A 195 31.39 -24.58 1.43
N ARG A 196 32.51 -24.02 0.94
CA ARG A 196 33.76 -23.93 1.69
C ARG A 196 33.81 -22.74 2.64
N SER A 197 33.18 -21.62 2.27
CA SER A 197 33.06 -20.42 3.12
C SER A 197 32.13 -20.63 4.33
N SER A 198 31.08 -21.44 4.16
CA SER A 198 30.12 -21.77 5.23
C SER A 198 30.64 -22.77 6.28
N GLN A 199 31.84 -23.33 6.11
CA GLN A 199 32.45 -24.29 7.03
C GLN A 199 33.47 -23.68 8.02
N THR A 200 33.57 -22.35 8.16
CA THR A 200 34.27 -21.79 9.32
C THR A 200 33.38 -21.95 10.57
N PRO A 201 33.76 -22.79 11.56
CA PRO A 201 32.96 -22.92 12.76
C PRO A 201 33.05 -21.62 13.54
N LYS A 202 31.93 -20.89 13.61
CA LYS A 202 31.75 -19.85 14.63
C LYS A 202 31.84 -20.55 15.99
N SER A 203 32.98 -20.41 16.65
CA SER A 203 33.15 -20.81 18.04
C SER A 203 32.06 -20.13 18.86
N ALA A 204 31.10 -20.95 19.31
CA ALA A 204 30.12 -20.56 20.30
C ALA A 204 30.86 -20.26 21.60
N PHE A 205 31.13 -18.99 21.86
CA PHE A 205 31.61 -18.59 23.18
C PHE A 205 30.44 -18.69 24.15
N SER A 206 30.62 -19.60 25.11
CA SER A 206 29.65 -20.09 26.07
C SER A 206 29.03 -18.99 26.92
N ALA A 207 27.72 -19.11 27.13
CA ALA A 207 27.01 -18.46 28.22
C ALA A 207 27.61 -18.89 29.57
N SER A 208 28.25 -17.97 30.28
CA SER A 208 28.68 -18.21 31.65
C SER A 208 27.46 -18.14 32.58
N SER A 209 27.10 -19.31 33.07
CA SER A 209 26.11 -19.53 34.11
C SER A 209 26.49 -18.87 35.44
N LEU A 210 25.44 -18.45 36.14
CA LEU A 210 25.30 -18.24 37.58
C LEU A 210 26.54 -18.55 38.45
N LYS A 211 26.99 -17.54 39.21
CA LYS A 211 27.57 -17.78 40.54
C LYS A 211 26.93 -16.86 41.57
N LYS A 212 25.95 -17.43 42.26
CA LYS A 212 25.43 -17.03 43.56
C LYS A 212 26.59 -17.08 44.57
N ASN A 213 26.80 -15.99 45.31
CA ASN A 213 27.54 -15.84 46.57
C ASN A 213 27.42 -14.34 46.92
N GLN A 214 27.15 -13.89 48.13
CA GLN A 214 26.80 -14.47 49.42
C GLN A 214 26.18 -13.31 50.21
#